data_AF-A0ABD5Q362-F1
#
_entry.id   AF-A0ABD5Q362-F1
#
_cell.length_a   1.000
_cell.length_b   1.000
_cell.length_c   1.000
_cell.angle_alpha   90.00
_cell.angle_beta   90.00
_cell.angle_gamma   90.00
#
_symmetry.space_group_name_H-M   'P 1'
#
loop_
_entity.id
_entity.type
_entity.pdbx_description
1 polymer ?
#
loop_
_entity_poly.entity_id
_entity_poly.type
_entity_poly.pdbx_seq_one_letter_code
_entity_poly.pdbx_strand_id
1 'polypeptide(L)'
;MQRRAATVYAVLFLVIAAGSYSLIGVAQEPGIDVQGETYAQNDTLTVNGYEYTVSSVGDGEGTLTRVNESARYTATWSNNSTVQLENNTYLVSIPNTSDPSQVTLRQQFNLSDNTTTVTQNDTEYVVVDDGQNKSLVPVDEYKRQQFGQPDTRQYSEGQTFQFEGNQTTVTNVTADAATLAWTAPRTLETSLSDGGTVDLGPENNNQTFVAHFPEGQEGVVQLSQNVEGYQSQVDDIDHFNERIAGLWGVTILSGLTVVLLFGLAFLPNK
;
A
#
# COMPACT_ATOMS: atom_id res chain seq x y z
N MET A 1 2.93 -72.56 -17.15
CA MET A 1 2.99 -71.46 -18.13
C MET A 1 2.86 -70.07 -17.50
N GLN A 2 2.03 -69.91 -16.45
CA GLN A 2 1.76 -68.63 -15.77
C GLN A 2 3.00 -67.87 -15.26
N ARG A 3 3.99 -68.56 -14.67
CA ARG A 3 5.22 -67.92 -14.16
C ARG A 3 6.11 -67.35 -15.27
N ARG A 4 6.23 -68.04 -16.41
CA ARG A 4 7.04 -67.56 -17.55
C ARG A 4 6.40 -66.34 -18.22
N ALA A 5 5.08 -66.33 -18.35
CA ALA A 5 4.35 -65.18 -18.85
C ALA A 5 4.50 -63.96 -17.91
N ALA A 6 4.36 -64.17 -16.59
CA ALA A 6 4.54 -63.11 -15.60
C ALA A 6 5.95 -62.48 -15.64
N THR A 7 7.00 -63.29 -15.83
CA THR A 7 8.37 -62.79 -15.98
C THR A 7 8.54 -61.90 -17.22
N VAL A 8 7.96 -62.29 -18.37
CA VAL A 8 8.06 -61.49 -19.60
C VAL A 8 7.36 -60.13 -19.42
N TYR A 9 6.16 -60.10 -18.85
CA TYR A 9 5.45 -58.84 -18.57
C TYR A 9 6.17 -58.00 -17.51
N ALA A 10 6.73 -58.61 -16.47
CA ALA A 10 7.51 -57.89 -15.46
C ALA A 10 8.74 -57.21 -16.08
N VAL A 11 9.47 -57.90 -16.97
CA VAL A 11 10.61 -57.30 -17.69
C VAL A 11 10.14 -56.14 -18.58
N LEU A 12 9.02 -56.29 -19.28
CA LEU A 12 8.44 -55.21 -20.09
C LEU A 12 8.13 -53.97 -19.24
N PHE A 13 7.44 -54.14 -18.11
CA PHE A 13 7.12 -53.02 -17.22
C PHE A 13 8.37 -52.39 -16.59
N LEU A 14 9.42 -53.16 -16.31
CA LEU A 14 10.70 -52.60 -15.84
C LEU A 14 11.38 -51.75 -16.92
N VAL A 15 11.34 -52.17 -18.18
CA VAL A 15 11.87 -51.37 -19.29
C VAL A 15 11.09 -50.07 -19.47
N ILE A 16 9.75 -50.13 -19.38
CA ILE A 16 8.89 -48.94 -19.44
C ILE A 16 9.18 -48.00 -18.27
N ALA A 17 9.29 -48.52 -17.04
CA ALA A 17 9.63 -47.73 -15.87
C ALA A 17 11.00 -47.05 -16.01
N ALA A 18 12.02 -47.80 -16.45
CA ALA A 18 13.37 -47.27 -16.66
C ALA A 18 13.39 -46.21 -17.78
N GLY A 19 12.63 -46.41 -18.86
CA GLY A 19 12.50 -45.46 -19.95
C GLY A 19 11.84 -44.16 -19.51
N SER A 20 10.70 -44.24 -18.82
CA SER A 20 9.99 -43.07 -18.30
C SER A 20 10.82 -42.30 -17.28
N TYR A 21 11.50 -42.98 -16.36
CA TYR A 21 12.40 -42.36 -15.39
C TYR A 21 13.59 -41.65 -16.06
N SER A 22 14.15 -42.25 -17.10
CA SER A 22 15.24 -41.64 -17.86
C SER A 22 14.80 -40.36 -18.58
N LEU A 23 13.57 -40.33 -19.09
CA LEU A 23 13.00 -39.12 -19.72
C LEU A 23 12.78 -37.99 -18.71
N ILE A 24 12.32 -38.30 -17.49
CA ILE A 24 12.16 -37.31 -16.42
C ILE A 24 13.52 -36.69 -16.06
N GLY A 25 14.55 -37.51 -15.89
CA GLY A 25 15.85 -37.03 -15.39
C GLY A 25 16.64 -36.14 -16.36
N VAL A 26 16.28 -36.11 -17.64
CA VAL A 26 16.92 -35.26 -18.67
C VAL A 26 16.03 -34.11 -19.12
N ALA A 27 14.78 -34.07 -18.69
CA ALA A 27 13.85 -33.02 -19.05
C ALA A 27 14.24 -31.70 -18.36
N GLN A 28 14.22 -30.61 -19.12
CA GLN A 28 14.45 -29.26 -18.61
C GLN A 28 13.14 -28.49 -18.71
N GLU A 29 12.75 -27.83 -17.61
CA GLU A 29 11.57 -26.99 -17.56
C GLU A 29 11.76 -25.76 -18.47
N PRO A 30 10.74 -25.36 -19.26
CA PRO A 30 10.79 -24.11 -20.01
C PRO A 30 10.95 -22.92 -19.06
N GLY A 31 11.78 -21.94 -19.43
CA GLY A 31 11.87 -20.67 -18.70
C GLY A 31 10.89 -19.64 -19.27
N ILE A 32 10.56 -18.63 -18.46
CA ILE A 32 9.83 -17.44 -18.93
C ILE A 32 10.85 -16.43 -19.47
N ASP A 33 10.72 -16.09 -20.75
CA ASP A 33 11.42 -15.01 -21.42
C ASP A 33 10.39 -14.02 -21.97
N VAL A 34 10.13 -12.96 -21.21
CA VAL A 34 9.23 -11.89 -21.67
C VAL A 34 10.01 -10.78 -22.35
N GLN A 35 9.47 -10.29 -23.47
CA GLN A 35 9.97 -9.10 -24.13
C GLN A 35 9.59 -7.87 -23.29
N GLY A 36 10.48 -7.48 -22.39
CA GLY A 36 10.28 -6.35 -21.49
C GLY A 36 11.60 -5.83 -20.94
N GLU A 37 11.56 -4.62 -20.40
CA GLU A 37 12.71 -4.05 -19.71
C GLU A 37 12.75 -4.53 -18.25
N THR A 38 13.97 -4.69 -17.74
CA THR A 38 14.24 -5.10 -16.37
C THR A 38 14.57 -3.87 -15.54
N TYR A 39 13.94 -3.77 -14.38
CA TYR A 39 14.12 -2.68 -13.43
C TYR A 39 14.49 -3.23 -12.06
N ALA A 40 15.49 -2.62 -11.43
CA ALA A 40 15.89 -2.85 -10.04
C ALA A 40 15.34 -1.74 -9.13
N GLN A 41 15.56 -1.88 -7.82
CA GLN A 41 15.17 -0.84 -6.87
C GLN A 41 15.86 0.50 -7.20
N ASN A 42 15.08 1.58 -7.14
CA ASN A 42 15.42 2.95 -7.50
C ASN A 42 15.55 3.22 -9.01
N ASP A 43 15.37 2.21 -9.87
CA ASP A 43 15.24 2.48 -11.29
C ASP A 43 13.94 3.22 -11.58
N THR A 44 13.94 3.95 -12.70
CA THR A 44 12.81 4.75 -13.14
C THR A 44 12.33 4.29 -14.50
N LEU A 45 11.02 4.35 -14.70
CA LEU A 45 10.38 4.13 -15.99
C LEU A 45 9.39 5.25 -16.28
N THR A 46 9.24 5.60 -17.55
CA THR A 46 8.27 6.61 -18.00
C THR A 46 7.22 5.95 -18.87
N VAL A 47 5.95 6.09 -18.48
CA VAL A 47 4.81 5.57 -19.23
C VAL A 47 3.87 6.74 -19.55
N ASN A 48 3.74 7.06 -20.84
CA ASN A 48 2.85 8.11 -21.34
C ASN A 48 2.96 9.45 -20.59
N GLY A 49 4.20 9.84 -20.23
CA GLY A 49 4.51 11.09 -19.54
C GLY A 49 4.45 11.04 -18.02
N TYR A 50 4.07 9.91 -17.42
CA TYR A 50 4.22 9.69 -15.98
C TYR A 50 5.52 8.94 -15.69
N GLU A 51 6.33 9.52 -14.81
CA GLU A 51 7.53 8.91 -14.28
C GLU A 51 7.18 8.08 -13.02
N TYR A 52 7.66 6.85 -13.00
CA TYR A 52 7.53 5.92 -11.90
C TYR A 52 8.92 5.50 -11.42
N THR A 53 9.09 5.35 -10.12
CA THR A 53 10.30 4.84 -9.48
C THR A 53 9.98 3.51 -8.81
N VAL A 54 10.80 2.48 -9.05
CA VAL A 54 10.71 1.21 -8.34
C VAL A 54 11.16 1.43 -6.89
N SER A 55 10.20 1.51 -5.96
CA SER A 55 10.50 1.75 -4.54
C SER A 55 10.92 0.47 -3.80
N SER A 56 10.40 -0.67 -4.23
CA SER A 56 10.74 -1.98 -3.68
C SER A 56 10.57 -3.07 -4.74
N VAL A 57 11.40 -4.10 -4.66
CA VAL A 57 11.36 -5.28 -5.53
C VAL A 57 12.01 -6.45 -4.81
N GLY A 58 11.33 -7.59 -4.75
CA GLY A 58 11.82 -8.80 -4.08
C GLY A 58 10.70 -9.82 -3.85
N ASP A 59 11.06 -11.09 -3.70
CA ASP A 59 10.14 -12.18 -3.33
C ASP A 59 8.86 -12.28 -4.20
N GLY A 60 8.96 -11.97 -5.49
CA GLY A 60 7.80 -12.00 -6.40
C GLY A 60 6.85 -10.80 -6.28
N GLU A 61 7.23 -9.78 -5.50
CA GLU A 61 6.45 -8.57 -5.28
C GLU A 61 7.29 -7.31 -5.53
N GLY A 62 6.61 -6.23 -5.91
CA GLY A 62 7.25 -4.93 -6.13
C GLY A 62 6.30 -3.77 -5.90
N THR A 63 6.86 -2.58 -5.78
CA THR A 63 6.08 -1.35 -5.68
C THR A 63 6.69 -0.30 -6.59
N LEU A 64 5.85 0.30 -7.42
CA LEU A 64 6.15 1.52 -8.15
C LEU A 64 5.59 2.71 -7.39
N THR A 65 6.35 3.80 -7.36
CA THR A 65 5.92 5.06 -6.78
C THR A 65 5.95 6.14 -7.85
N ARG A 66 4.98 7.05 -7.82
CA ARG A 66 5.02 8.28 -8.63
C ARG A 66 4.59 9.47 -7.80
N VAL A 67 5.11 10.65 -8.11
CA VAL A 67 4.73 11.89 -7.42
C VAL A 67 3.70 12.64 -8.26
N ASN A 68 2.52 12.89 -7.69
CA ASN A 68 1.58 13.88 -8.21
C ASN A 68 1.89 15.23 -7.56
N GLU A 69 2.68 16.06 -8.25
CA GLU A 69 3.09 17.40 -7.81
C GLU A 69 1.92 18.35 -7.55
N SER A 70 0.75 18.06 -8.13
CA SER A 70 -0.44 18.93 -8.10
C SER A 70 -1.64 18.26 -7.41
N ALA A 71 -1.40 17.39 -6.43
CA ALA A 71 -2.48 16.78 -5.69
C ALA A 71 -3.22 17.83 -4.84
N ARG A 72 -4.56 17.84 -4.95
CA ARG A 72 -5.42 18.73 -4.17
C ARG A 72 -5.68 18.14 -2.78
N TYR A 73 -5.49 18.96 -1.76
CA TYR A 73 -5.80 18.68 -0.37
C TYR A 73 -6.86 19.65 0.14
N THR A 74 -7.61 19.21 1.14
CA THR A 74 -8.63 20.02 1.81
C THR A 74 -8.57 19.83 3.31
N ALA A 75 -8.84 20.89 4.06
CA ALA A 75 -9.06 20.83 5.50
C ALA A 75 -10.33 21.60 5.87
N THR A 76 -10.87 21.28 7.04
CA THR A 76 -12.07 21.93 7.56
C THR A 76 -11.77 22.50 8.93
N TRP A 77 -12.09 23.78 9.11
CA TRP A 77 -12.10 24.46 10.39
C TRP A 77 -13.54 24.62 10.84
N SER A 78 -13.99 23.73 11.72
CA SER A 78 -15.34 23.77 12.27
C SER A 78 -15.52 24.97 13.20
N ASN A 79 -16.69 25.60 13.15
CA ASN A 79 -17.02 26.70 14.05
C ASN A 79 -17.01 26.20 15.50
N ASN A 80 -16.50 27.03 16.41
CA ASN A 80 -16.33 26.73 17.83
C ASN A 80 -15.43 25.51 18.13
N SER A 81 -14.60 25.07 17.18
CA SER A 81 -13.54 24.09 17.42
C SER A 81 -12.19 24.77 17.60
N THR A 82 -11.20 24.03 18.09
CA THR A 82 -9.81 24.48 18.13
C THR A 82 -9.01 23.90 16.97
N VAL A 83 -8.03 24.67 16.49
CA VAL A 83 -7.11 24.29 15.42
C VAL A 83 -5.68 24.66 15.82
N GLN A 84 -4.70 23.91 15.33
CA GLN A 84 -3.28 24.25 15.50
C GLN A 84 -2.80 25.08 14.32
N LEU A 85 -2.13 26.19 14.60
CA LEU A 85 -1.50 27.04 13.60
C LEU A 85 -0.20 27.61 14.18
N GLU A 86 0.92 27.44 13.48
CA GLU A 86 2.24 27.96 13.91
C GLU A 86 2.58 27.62 15.38
N ASN A 87 2.35 26.36 15.78
CA ASN A 87 2.53 25.85 17.15
C ASN A 87 1.65 26.49 18.23
N ASN A 88 0.60 27.22 17.83
CA ASN A 88 -0.37 27.82 18.74
C ASN A 88 -1.77 27.24 18.50
N THR A 89 -2.52 27.10 19.58
CA THR A 89 -3.94 26.69 19.52
C THR A 89 -4.80 27.92 19.28
N TYR A 90 -5.70 27.86 18.30
CA TYR A 90 -6.68 28.92 18.02
C TYR A 90 -8.09 28.36 18.11
N LEU A 91 -9.01 29.14 18.69
CA LEU A 91 -10.45 28.90 18.59
C LEU A 91 -10.96 29.49 17.27
N VAL A 92 -11.69 28.67 16.52
CA VAL A 92 -12.37 29.05 15.29
C VAL A 92 -13.70 29.69 15.64
N SER A 93 -13.94 30.89 15.14
CA SER A 93 -15.20 31.61 15.30
C SER A 93 -15.69 32.10 13.95
N ILE A 94 -16.91 31.66 13.59
CA ILE A 94 -17.60 32.08 12.38
C ILE A 94 -18.94 32.70 12.80
N PRO A 95 -19.30 33.89 12.27
CA PRO A 95 -20.59 34.49 12.55
C PRO A 95 -21.75 33.59 12.15
N ASN A 96 -22.76 33.47 13.02
CA ASN A 96 -24.00 32.76 12.70
C ASN A 96 -24.94 33.65 11.88
N THR A 97 -24.54 33.96 10.65
CA THR A 97 -25.33 34.69 9.65
C THR A 97 -25.63 33.78 8.46
N SER A 98 -26.56 34.18 7.60
CA SER A 98 -26.98 33.34 6.46
C SER A 98 -25.89 33.11 5.40
N ASP A 99 -24.91 34.00 5.33
CA ASP A 99 -23.83 33.98 4.34
C ASP A 99 -22.55 34.63 4.94
N PRO A 100 -21.88 33.93 5.87
CA PRO A 100 -20.63 34.44 6.43
C PRO A 100 -19.51 34.23 5.42
N SER A 101 -18.72 35.26 5.15
CA SER A 101 -17.58 35.19 4.24
C SER A 101 -16.23 35.29 4.95
N GLN A 102 -16.23 35.19 6.28
CA GLN A 102 -15.02 35.38 7.09
C GLN A 102 -15.00 34.42 8.28
N VAL A 103 -13.82 33.86 8.55
CA VAL A 103 -13.49 33.11 9.76
C VAL A 103 -12.49 33.89 10.61
N THR A 104 -12.73 33.95 11.91
CA THR A 104 -11.81 34.54 12.89
C THR A 104 -11.16 33.42 13.71
N LEU A 105 -9.84 33.44 13.79
CA LEU A 105 -9.06 32.61 14.70
C LEU A 105 -8.61 33.46 15.88
N ARG A 106 -8.93 33.02 17.10
CA ARG A 106 -8.49 33.67 18.33
C ARG A 106 -7.62 32.72 19.15
N GLN A 107 -6.38 33.11 19.40
CA GLN A 107 -5.42 32.30 20.15
C GLN A 107 -5.98 31.91 21.52
N GLN A 108 -5.79 30.65 21.90
CA GLN A 108 -6.18 30.11 23.18
C GLN A 108 -4.93 29.91 24.05
N PHE A 109 -4.98 30.45 25.26
CA PHE A 109 -3.98 30.18 26.28
C PHE A 109 -4.49 29.12 27.25
N ASN A 110 -3.69 28.09 27.45
CA ASN A 110 -3.93 27.08 28.47
C ASN A 110 -3.26 27.51 29.77
N LEU A 111 -3.99 27.37 30.88
CA LEU A 111 -3.39 27.51 32.20
C LEU A 111 -2.55 26.27 32.49
N SER A 112 -1.54 26.42 33.33
CA SER A 112 -0.75 25.29 33.83
C SER A 112 -1.58 24.42 34.78
N ASP A 113 -1.30 23.13 34.84
CA ASP A 113 -2.06 22.17 35.67
C ASP A 113 -2.03 22.48 37.17
N ASN A 114 -1.04 23.24 37.64
CA ASN A 114 -0.93 23.71 39.02
C ASN A 114 -1.72 25.00 39.31
N THR A 115 -2.39 25.58 38.32
CA THR A 115 -3.24 26.76 38.51
C THR A 115 -4.58 26.35 39.11
N THR A 116 -4.92 26.90 40.27
CA THR A 116 -6.22 26.66 40.92
C THR A 116 -7.23 27.69 40.44
N THR A 117 -8.38 27.23 39.91
CA THR A 117 -9.49 28.09 39.54
C THR A 117 -10.71 27.88 40.43
N VAL A 118 -11.51 28.93 40.58
CA VAL A 118 -12.80 28.92 41.28
C VAL A 118 -13.83 29.75 40.50
N THR A 119 -15.08 29.31 40.48
CA THR A 119 -16.16 30.04 39.81
C THR A 119 -17.01 30.80 40.83
N GLN A 120 -17.22 32.10 40.60
CA GLN A 120 -18.08 32.95 41.40
C GLN A 120 -18.93 33.84 40.48
N ASN A 121 -20.25 33.85 40.68
CA ASN A 121 -21.19 34.64 39.86
C ASN A 121 -20.97 34.46 38.34
N ASP A 122 -20.88 33.20 37.90
CA ASP A 122 -20.63 32.80 36.50
C ASP A 122 -19.31 33.30 35.89
N THR A 123 -18.40 33.83 36.72
CA THR A 123 -17.05 34.23 36.30
C THR A 123 -16.03 33.28 36.93
N GLU A 124 -15.11 32.77 36.12
CA GLU A 124 -14.00 31.94 36.59
C GLU A 124 -12.81 32.83 36.99
N TYR A 125 -12.23 32.54 38.15
CA TYR A 125 -11.09 33.26 38.71
C TYR A 125 -9.94 32.29 38.99
N VAL A 126 -8.72 32.76 38.80
CA VAL A 126 -7.50 32.10 39.30
C VAL A 126 -7.25 32.56 40.73
N VAL A 127 -6.98 31.60 41.62
CA VAL A 127 -6.53 31.87 42.99
C VAL A 127 -5.03 32.16 42.95
N VAL A 128 -4.66 33.40 43.22
CA VAL A 128 -3.26 33.84 43.30
C VAL A 128 -2.89 33.99 44.77
N ASP A 129 -1.91 33.23 45.22
CA ASP A 129 -1.35 33.28 46.58
C ASP A 129 0.04 33.91 46.53
N ASP A 130 0.21 35.07 47.17
CA ASP A 130 1.48 35.78 47.25
C ASP A 130 2.30 35.42 48.51
N GLY A 131 1.84 34.40 49.26
CA GLY A 131 2.45 33.93 50.51
C GLY A 131 1.99 34.72 51.74
N GLN A 132 1.28 35.83 51.58
CA GLN A 132 0.72 36.64 52.66
C GLN A 132 -0.81 36.72 52.59
N ASN A 133 -1.36 36.80 51.38
CA ASN A 133 -2.79 36.87 51.09
C ASN A 133 -3.15 36.06 49.84
N LYS A 134 -4.41 35.61 49.79
CA LYS A 134 -5.01 35.05 48.59
C LYS A 134 -5.86 36.09 47.91
N SER A 135 -5.69 36.25 46.60
CA SER A 135 -6.50 37.12 45.76
C SER A 135 -7.14 36.32 44.62
N LEU A 136 -8.26 36.83 44.11
CA LEU A 136 -8.96 36.27 42.96
C LEU A 136 -8.75 37.19 41.76
N VAL A 137 -8.14 36.66 40.71
CA VAL A 137 -7.93 37.38 39.44
C VAL A 137 -8.77 36.68 38.37
N PRO A 138 -9.64 37.38 37.62
CA PRO A 138 -10.40 36.76 36.54
C PRO A 138 -9.49 35.99 35.59
N VAL A 139 -9.88 34.78 35.15
CA VAL A 139 -9.04 33.92 34.31
C VAL A 139 -8.51 34.65 33.07
N ASP A 140 -9.36 35.43 32.41
CA ASP A 140 -8.98 36.21 31.23
C ASP A 140 -7.93 37.29 31.55
N GLU A 141 -8.01 37.90 32.72
CA GLU A 141 -7.02 38.88 33.18
C GLU A 141 -5.70 38.20 33.53
N TYR A 142 -5.76 37.10 34.28
CA TYR A 142 -4.59 36.31 34.63
C TYR A 142 -3.86 35.81 33.37
N LYS A 143 -4.59 35.27 32.39
CA LYS A 143 -4.03 34.87 31.09
C LYS A 143 -3.36 36.04 30.37
N ARG A 144 -3.96 37.23 30.37
CA ARG A 144 -3.34 38.42 29.76
C ARG A 144 -2.06 38.86 30.46
N GLN A 145 -2.01 38.76 31.79
CA GLN A 145 -0.81 39.09 32.56
C GLN A 145 0.33 38.10 32.29
N GLN A 146 0.02 36.81 32.15
CA GLN A 146 1.02 35.75 31.94
C GLN A 146 1.47 35.62 30.49
N PHE A 147 0.54 35.71 29.53
CA PHE A 147 0.77 35.36 28.12
C PHE A 147 0.62 36.55 27.15
N GLY A 148 0.13 37.69 27.63
CA GLY A 148 -0.17 38.86 26.80
C GLY A 148 -1.56 38.84 26.16
N GLN A 149 -1.81 39.74 25.21
CA GLN A 149 -3.08 39.76 24.48
C GLN A 149 -3.15 38.59 23.48
N PRO A 150 -4.28 37.84 23.42
CA PRO A 150 -4.43 36.78 22.43
C PRO A 150 -4.31 37.31 21.02
N ASP A 151 -3.47 36.66 20.21
CA ASP A 151 -3.42 36.93 18.77
C ASP A 151 -4.78 36.63 18.12
N THR A 152 -5.19 37.49 17.19
CA THR A 152 -6.45 37.35 16.45
C THR A 152 -6.17 37.50 14.96
N ARG A 153 -6.52 36.47 14.20
CA ARG A 153 -6.33 36.43 12.75
C ARG A 153 -7.68 36.29 12.07
N GLN A 154 -7.84 36.94 10.94
CA GLN A 154 -9.07 36.87 10.15
C GLN A 154 -8.72 36.41 8.74
N TYR A 155 -9.50 35.46 8.24
CA TYR A 155 -9.38 34.97 6.88
C TYR A 155 -10.74 35.06 6.19
N SER A 156 -10.75 35.71 5.04
CA SER A 156 -11.95 35.81 4.21
C SER A 156 -12.00 34.67 3.20
N GLU A 157 -13.19 34.32 2.73
CA GLU A 157 -13.35 33.44 1.59
C GLU A 157 -12.59 33.98 0.37
N GLY A 158 -11.90 33.10 -0.34
CA GLY A 158 -10.98 33.43 -1.44
C GLY A 158 -9.59 33.90 -0.98
N GLN A 159 -9.37 34.19 0.30
CA GLN A 159 -8.06 34.61 0.80
C GLN A 159 -7.06 33.46 0.81
N THR A 160 -5.83 33.75 0.40
CA THR A 160 -4.69 32.83 0.49
C THR A 160 -3.78 33.17 1.67
N PHE A 161 -3.26 32.16 2.36
CA PHE A 161 -2.32 32.29 3.47
C PHE A 161 -1.44 31.03 3.57
N GLN A 162 -0.42 31.05 4.45
CA GLN A 162 0.42 29.88 4.70
C GLN A 162 -0.21 28.99 5.77
N PHE A 163 -0.38 27.70 5.46
CA PHE A 163 -0.90 26.69 6.38
C PHE A 163 -0.10 25.39 6.19
N GLU A 164 0.50 24.88 7.27
CA GLU A 164 1.34 23.67 7.24
C GLU A 164 2.44 23.69 6.16
N GLY A 165 3.02 24.86 5.91
CA GLY A 165 4.05 25.05 4.87
C GLY A 165 3.53 25.13 3.44
N ASN A 166 2.21 25.11 3.24
CA ASN A 166 1.57 25.19 1.94
C ASN A 166 0.79 26.49 1.76
N GLN A 167 0.83 27.05 0.54
CA GLN A 167 -0.06 28.14 0.16
C GLN A 167 -1.50 27.61 0.07
N THR A 168 -2.33 28.06 1.00
CA THR A 168 -3.67 27.55 1.24
C THR A 168 -4.70 28.63 1.01
N THR A 169 -5.81 28.27 0.38
CA THR A 169 -6.94 29.18 0.10
C THR A 169 -8.12 28.80 0.97
N VAL A 170 -8.79 29.78 1.58
CA VAL A 170 -10.13 29.59 2.15
C VAL A 170 -11.12 29.48 0.99
N THR A 171 -11.64 28.30 0.70
CA THR A 171 -12.49 28.09 -0.48
C THR A 171 -13.97 28.30 -0.24
N ASN A 172 -14.41 28.18 1.00
CA ASN A 172 -15.81 28.36 1.38
C ASN A 172 -15.89 28.67 2.87
N VAL A 173 -16.82 29.53 3.27
CA VAL A 173 -17.14 29.78 4.68
C VAL A 173 -18.65 29.64 4.87
N THR A 174 -19.05 28.81 5.83
CA THR A 174 -20.45 28.65 6.24
C THR A 174 -20.55 28.90 7.74
N ALA A 175 -21.76 29.09 8.26
CA ALA A 175 -21.98 29.27 9.71
C ALA A 175 -21.41 28.11 10.56
N ASP A 176 -21.27 26.92 9.96
CA ASP A 176 -20.79 25.72 10.63
C ASP A 176 -19.28 25.49 10.47
N ALA A 177 -18.67 25.89 9.35
CA ALA A 177 -17.25 25.63 9.10
C ALA A 177 -16.66 26.49 7.97
N ALA A 178 -15.34 26.68 8.01
CA ALA A 178 -14.55 27.15 6.88
C ALA A 178 -13.81 25.98 6.21
N THR A 179 -13.87 25.90 4.89
CA THR A 179 -13.13 24.91 4.09
C THR A 179 -11.88 25.55 3.51
N LEU A 180 -10.77 24.84 3.64
CA LEU A 180 -9.48 25.20 3.10
C LEU A 180 -9.12 24.25 1.96
N ALA A 181 -8.40 24.76 0.96
CA ALA A 181 -7.78 23.92 -0.05
C ALA A 181 -6.38 24.41 -0.42
N TRP A 182 -5.50 23.46 -0.67
CA TRP A 182 -4.16 23.71 -1.18
C TRP A 182 -3.74 22.60 -2.13
N THR A 183 -2.64 22.87 -2.84
CA THR A 183 -2.02 21.91 -3.75
C THR A 183 -0.64 21.56 -3.19
N ALA A 184 -0.34 20.28 -3.08
CA ALA A 184 0.94 19.79 -2.60
C ALA A 184 1.31 18.46 -3.29
N PRO A 185 2.59 18.08 -3.33
CA PRO A 185 3.01 16.79 -3.86
C PRO A 185 2.41 15.62 -3.08
N ARG A 186 1.93 14.60 -3.78
CA ARG A 186 1.47 13.33 -3.20
C ARG A 186 2.16 12.16 -3.87
N THR A 187 2.84 11.33 -3.09
CA THR A 187 3.31 10.02 -3.56
C THR A 187 2.14 9.07 -3.71
N LEU A 188 2.05 8.45 -4.89
CA LEU A 188 1.09 7.40 -5.21
C LEU A 188 1.86 6.10 -5.41
N GLU A 189 1.32 5.02 -4.86
CA GLU A 189 1.93 3.69 -4.93
C GLU A 189 1.13 2.79 -5.88
N THR A 190 1.82 1.86 -6.53
CA THR A 190 1.25 0.85 -7.42
C THR A 190 1.98 -0.46 -7.16
N SER A 191 1.27 -1.42 -6.60
CA SER A 191 1.84 -2.73 -6.29
C SER A 191 1.96 -3.60 -7.55
N LEU A 192 3.01 -4.40 -7.58
CA LEU A 192 3.33 -5.38 -8.60
C LEU A 192 3.40 -6.74 -7.92
N SER A 193 2.93 -7.77 -8.61
CA SER A 193 3.02 -9.17 -8.20
C SER A 193 3.44 -10.01 -9.40
N ASP A 194 4.15 -11.11 -9.18
CA ASP A 194 4.58 -12.00 -10.26
C ASP A 194 3.38 -12.57 -11.04
N GLY A 195 3.47 -12.48 -12.37
CA GLY A 195 2.38 -12.76 -13.30
C GLY A 195 1.19 -11.81 -13.24
N GLY A 196 1.22 -10.81 -12.35
CA GLY A 196 0.15 -9.82 -12.21
C GLY A 196 0.20 -8.77 -13.32
N THR A 197 -0.99 -8.32 -13.75
CA THR A 197 -1.11 -7.22 -14.71
C THR A 197 -1.33 -5.88 -14.00
N VAL A 198 -0.71 -4.82 -14.52
CA VAL A 198 -0.81 -3.46 -14.00
C VAL A 198 -1.01 -2.47 -15.14
N ASP A 199 -1.90 -1.50 -14.95
CA ASP A 199 -2.08 -0.38 -15.89
C ASP A 199 -1.29 0.84 -15.41
N LEU A 200 -0.34 1.29 -16.23
CA LEU A 200 0.52 2.44 -15.95
C LEU A 200 0.22 3.59 -16.93
N GLY A 201 0.43 4.82 -16.49
CA GLY A 201 0.12 6.04 -17.24
C GLY A 201 -1.18 6.74 -16.82
N PRO A 202 -1.59 7.79 -17.55
CA PRO A 202 -2.82 8.52 -17.29
C PRO A 202 -4.07 7.68 -17.65
N GLU A 203 -5.16 7.88 -16.90
CA GLU A 203 -6.41 7.07 -17.02
C GLU A 203 -6.99 7.01 -18.45
N ASN A 204 -6.81 8.07 -19.22
CA ASN A 204 -7.29 8.17 -20.61
C ASN A 204 -6.29 7.65 -21.67
N ASN A 205 -5.09 7.24 -21.26
CA ASN A 205 -4.04 6.73 -22.14
C ASN A 205 -3.06 5.89 -21.30
N ASN A 206 -3.57 4.82 -20.68
CA ASN A 206 -2.76 3.88 -19.91
C ASN A 206 -2.19 2.77 -20.81
N GLN A 207 -1.19 2.07 -20.31
CA GLN A 207 -0.59 0.89 -20.93
C GLN A 207 -0.57 -0.24 -19.90
N THR A 208 -1.04 -1.42 -20.32
CA THR A 208 -1.03 -2.63 -19.50
C THR A 208 0.32 -3.32 -19.61
N PHE A 209 0.88 -3.69 -18.46
CA PHE A 209 2.09 -4.50 -18.34
C PHE A 209 1.80 -5.74 -17.52
N VAL A 210 2.50 -6.83 -17.79
CA VAL A 210 2.66 -7.95 -16.87
C VAL A 210 3.99 -7.79 -16.13
N ALA A 211 3.97 -7.96 -14.82
CA ALA A 211 5.17 -7.99 -13.99
C ALA A 211 5.66 -9.43 -13.87
N HIS A 212 6.94 -9.65 -14.18
CA HIS A 212 7.60 -10.93 -14.01
C HIS A 212 8.84 -10.76 -13.12
N PHE A 213 9.01 -11.66 -12.16
CA PHE A 213 10.15 -11.68 -11.24
C PHE A 213 10.98 -12.93 -11.55
N PRO A 214 12.07 -12.82 -12.32
CA PRO A 214 12.81 -13.98 -12.80
C PRO A 214 13.39 -14.83 -11.67
N GLU A 215 13.17 -16.14 -11.73
CA GLU A 215 13.75 -17.06 -10.76
C GLU A 215 15.28 -16.99 -10.77
N GLY A 216 15.88 -16.93 -9.57
CA GLY A 216 17.33 -16.82 -9.41
C GLY A 216 17.90 -15.42 -9.66
N GLN A 217 17.06 -14.42 -9.96
CA GLN A 217 17.45 -13.01 -10.00
C GLN A 217 16.69 -12.22 -8.93
N GLU A 218 17.29 -12.13 -7.74
CA GLU A 218 16.71 -11.35 -6.65
C GLU A 218 16.82 -9.84 -6.93
N GLY A 219 15.79 -9.09 -6.52
CA GLY A 219 15.81 -7.63 -6.55
C GLY A 219 15.60 -6.99 -7.92
N VAL A 220 15.06 -7.74 -8.89
CA VAL A 220 14.69 -7.21 -10.21
C VAL A 220 13.25 -7.61 -10.57
N VAL A 221 12.60 -6.74 -11.34
CA VAL A 221 11.29 -6.97 -11.95
C VAL A 221 11.37 -6.65 -13.43
N GLN A 222 10.82 -7.53 -14.26
CA GLN A 222 10.67 -7.29 -15.68
C GLN A 222 9.25 -6.87 -15.99
N LEU A 223 9.08 -5.72 -16.65
CA LEU A 223 7.78 -5.23 -17.09
C LEU A 223 7.65 -5.43 -18.60
N SER A 224 6.67 -6.23 -19.00
CA SER A 224 6.42 -6.58 -20.40
C SER A 224 5.02 -6.17 -20.82
N GLN A 225 4.88 -5.63 -22.03
CA GLN A 225 3.56 -5.36 -22.63
C GLN A 225 2.95 -6.60 -23.30
N ASN A 226 3.75 -7.66 -23.48
CA ASN A 226 3.31 -8.90 -24.10
C ASN A 226 2.67 -9.84 -23.06
N VAL A 227 1.49 -9.45 -22.55
CA VAL A 227 0.75 -10.21 -21.54
C VAL A 227 0.36 -11.60 -22.08
N GLU A 228 -0.09 -11.68 -23.34
CA GLU A 228 -0.46 -12.95 -23.98
C GLU A 228 0.75 -13.88 -24.12
N GLY A 229 1.91 -13.34 -24.49
CA GLY A 229 3.15 -14.12 -24.60
C GLY A 229 3.68 -14.61 -23.25
N TYR A 230 3.48 -13.86 -22.17
CA TYR A 230 3.75 -14.35 -20.81
C TYR A 230 2.83 -15.52 -20.47
N GLN A 231 1.53 -15.35 -20.65
CA GLN A 231 0.56 -16.40 -20.32
C GLN A 231 0.80 -17.68 -21.13
N SER A 232 1.13 -17.56 -22.42
CA SER A 232 1.49 -18.72 -23.25
C SER A 232 2.69 -19.49 -22.70
N GLN A 233 3.68 -18.81 -22.11
CA GLN A 233 4.86 -19.46 -21.52
C GLN A 233 4.54 -20.11 -20.18
N VAL A 234 3.68 -19.49 -19.37
CA VAL A 234 3.13 -20.11 -18.15
C VAL A 234 2.37 -21.39 -18.51
N ASP A 235 1.53 -21.36 -19.55
CA ASP A 235 0.80 -22.53 -20.03
C ASP A 235 1.76 -23.64 -20.53
N ASP A 236 2.87 -23.27 -21.17
CA ASP A 236 3.91 -24.23 -21.61
C ASP A 236 4.61 -24.90 -20.41
N ILE A 237 4.84 -24.16 -19.31
CA ILE A 237 5.38 -24.68 -18.06
C ILE A 237 4.38 -25.64 -17.39
N ASP A 238 3.11 -25.25 -17.29
CA ASP A 238 2.06 -26.11 -16.72
C ASP A 238 1.93 -27.42 -17.51
N HIS A 239 1.94 -27.33 -18.84
CA HIS A 239 1.89 -28.50 -19.72
C HIS A 239 3.13 -29.40 -19.58
N PHE A 240 4.31 -28.81 -19.39
CA PHE A 240 5.52 -29.56 -19.07
C PHE A 240 5.38 -30.31 -17.74
N ASN A 241 4.94 -29.62 -16.70
CA ASN A 241 4.75 -30.19 -15.36
C ASN A 241 3.70 -31.31 -15.35
N GLU A 242 2.61 -31.16 -16.10
CA GLU A 242 1.61 -32.22 -16.30
C GLU A 242 2.23 -33.47 -16.96
N ARG A 243 3.07 -33.29 -17.99
CA ARG A 243 3.75 -34.41 -18.66
C ARG A 243 4.74 -35.12 -17.73
N ILE A 244 5.50 -34.38 -16.93
CA ILE A 244 6.42 -34.95 -15.94
C ILE A 244 5.65 -35.74 -14.88
N ALA A 245 4.54 -35.20 -14.37
CA ALA A 245 3.67 -35.92 -13.44
C ALA A 245 3.11 -37.20 -14.07
N GLY A 246 2.70 -37.16 -15.35
CA GLY A 246 2.27 -38.33 -16.10
C GLY A 246 3.35 -39.41 -16.23
N LEU A 247 4.60 -39.03 -16.53
CA LEU A 247 5.74 -39.95 -16.59
C LEU A 247 6.06 -40.58 -15.22
N TRP A 248 5.91 -39.83 -14.13
CA TRP A 248 6.00 -40.36 -12.76
C TRP A 248 4.89 -41.37 -12.49
N GLY A 249 3.66 -41.06 -12.91
CA GLY A 249 2.53 -41.99 -12.84
C GLY A 249 2.81 -43.31 -13.55
N VAL A 250 3.34 -43.27 -14.77
CA VAL A 250 3.75 -44.48 -15.53
C VAL A 250 4.84 -45.25 -14.82
N THR A 251 5.84 -44.57 -14.28
CA THR A 251 6.98 -45.19 -13.57
C THR A 251 6.49 -45.93 -12.32
N ILE A 252 5.67 -45.27 -11.49
CA ILE A 252 5.11 -45.84 -10.26
C ILE A 252 4.17 -47.01 -10.57
N LEU A 253 3.25 -46.84 -11.52
CA LEU A 253 2.29 -47.89 -11.90
C LEU A 253 2.99 -49.12 -12.45
N SER A 254 4.04 -48.93 -13.27
CA SER A 254 4.84 -50.03 -13.80
C SER A 254 5.57 -50.78 -12.69
N GLY A 255 6.17 -50.06 -11.73
CA GLY A 255 6.80 -50.66 -10.55
C GLY A 255 5.81 -51.46 -9.68
N LEU A 256 4.64 -50.89 -9.38
CA LEU A 256 3.58 -51.57 -8.63
C LEU A 256 3.07 -52.81 -9.37
N THR A 257 2.92 -52.73 -10.70
CA THR A 257 2.49 -53.87 -11.52
C THR A 257 3.50 -55.00 -11.48
N VAL A 258 4.81 -54.70 -11.50
CA VAL A 258 5.88 -55.70 -11.34
C VAL A 258 5.75 -56.39 -9.98
N VAL A 259 5.60 -55.63 -8.90
CA VAL A 259 5.42 -56.19 -7.53
C VAL A 259 4.18 -57.09 -7.46
N LEU A 260 3.06 -56.66 -8.04
CA LEU A 260 1.81 -57.42 -8.06
C LEU A 260 1.92 -58.70 -8.90
N LEU A 261 2.56 -58.63 -10.08
CA LEU A 261 2.80 -59.79 -10.94
C LEU A 261 3.66 -60.83 -10.22
N PHE A 262 4.70 -60.40 -9.50
CA PHE A 262 5.50 -61.30 -8.68
C PHE A 262 4.71 -61.85 -7.48
N GLY A 263 3.96 -61.00 -6.77
CA GLY A 263 3.09 -61.43 -5.68
C GLY A 263 2.12 -62.54 -6.11
N LEU A 264 1.40 -62.34 -7.21
CA LEU A 264 0.42 -63.30 -7.73
C LEU A 264 1.07 -64.56 -8.33
N ALA A 265 2.20 -64.44 -9.03
CA ALA A 265 2.86 -65.59 -9.66
C ALA A 265 3.52 -66.54 -8.64
N PHE A 266 3.81 -66.04 -7.45
CA PHE A 266 4.46 -66.75 -6.36
C PHE A 266 3.58 -66.92 -5.11
N LEU A 267 2.27 -66.62 -5.20
CA LEU A 267 1.30 -67.01 -4.17
C LEU A 267 1.37 -68.54 -3.94
N PRO A 268 1.34 -69.01 -2.68
CA PRO A 268 1.30 -70.44 -2.39
C PRO A 268 -0.06 -71.01 -2.83
N ASN A 269 -0.05 -71.87 -3.86
CA ASN A 269 -1.20 -72.71 -4.17
C ASN A 269 -1.36 -73.74 -3.06
N LYS A 270 -2.53 -73.75 -2.40
CA LYS A 270 -3.02 -74.92 -1.68
C LYS A 270 -3.64 -75.89 -2.67
#